data_AF-A0A4Q2L4B0-F1
#
_entry.id   AF-A0A4Q2L4B0-F1
#
_cell.length_a   1.000
_cell.length_b   1.000
_cell.length_c   1.000
_cell.angle_alpha   90.00
_cell.angle_beta   90.00
_cell.angle_gamma   90.00
#
_symmetry.space_group_name_H-M   'P 1'
#
loop_
_entity.id
_entity.type
_entity.pdbx_description
1 polymer ?
#
loop_
_entity_poly.entity_id
_entity_poly.type
_entity_poly.pdbx_seq_one_letter_code
_entity_poly.pdbx_strand_id
1 'polypeptide(L)'
;MSNDAERNVIDLARHGTYIERLQVSGLQAIDAEVLEVLLADPDPRIVRATLQNTRVTTEMLRHLARTRPEFTEPAARHVNAPPELMGIDIIWHLGAESVDRFSRHKAATEAQRAAFIREYRQAGERHLHRSVADVWSIAEREG
;
A
#
# COMPACT_ATOMS: atom_id res chain seq x y z
N MET A 1 -25.14 -13.52 -13.68
CA MET A 1 -24.35 -12.62 -14.54
C MET A 1 -23.02 -13.32 -14.80
N SER A 2 -22.60 -13.39 -16.08
CA SER A 2 -21.85 -14.52 -16.67
C SER A 2 -20.37 -14.63 -16.30
N ASN A 3 -19.92 -15.88 -16.14
CA ASN A 3 -18.54 -16.38 -16.01
C ASN A 3 -17.66 -16.07 -17.24
N ASP A 4 -18.26 -15.66 -18.36
CA ASP A 4 -17.56 -15.35 -19.62
C ASP A 4 -16.83 -14.00 -19.62
N ALA A 5 -17.30 -13.03 -18.83
CA ALA A 5 -16.65 -11.72 -18.73
C ALA A 5 -15.37 -11.80 -17.87
N GLU A 6 -15.39 -12.56 -16.78
CA GLU A 6 -14.22 -12.82 -15.92
C GLU A 6 -13.14 -13.63 -16.67
N ARG A 7 -13.56 -14.63 -17.45
CA ARG A 7 -12.65 -15.42 -18.31
C ARG A 7 -11.91 -14.54 -19.33
N ASN A 8 -12.54 -13.47 -19.83
CA ASN A 8 -11.88 -12.50 -20.71
C ASN A 8 -10.85 -11.64 -19.95
N VAL A 9 -11.18 -11.16 -18.75
CA VAL A 9 -10.31 -10.25 -17.99
C VAL A 9 -8.99 -10.91 -17.57
N ILE A 10 -9.04 -12.16 -17.10
CA ILE A 10 -7.82 -12.88 -16.70
C ILE A 10 -6.93 -13.20 -17.91
N ASP A 11 -7.51 -13.53 -19.06
CA ASP A 11 -6.76 -13.78 -20.29
C ASP A 11 -6.09 -12.49 -20.79
N LEU A 12 -6.78 -11.35 -20.74
CA LEU A 12 -6.18 -10.05 -21.04
C LEU A 12 -5.05 -9.71 -20.07
N ALA A 13 -5.21 -9.96 -18.77
CA ALA A 13 -4.16 -9.73 -17.77
C ALA A 13 -2.90 -10.59 -18.00
N ARG A 14 -3.06 -11.84 -18.47
CA ARG A 14 -1.93 -12.75 -18.71
C ARG A 14 -1.28 -12.59 -20.07
N HIS A 15 -2.08 -12.34 -21.09
CA HIS A 15 -1.68 -12.51 -22.49
C HIS A 15 -2.03 -11.31 -23.37
N GLY A 16 -2.77 -10.34 -22.84
CA GLY A 16 -3.07 -9.11 -23.56
C GLY A 16 -1.81 -8.31 -23.86
N THR A 17 -1.95 -7.40 -24.82
CA THR A 17 -0.99 -6.33 -25.10
C THR A 17 -0.76 -5.46 -23.86
N TYR A 18 0.32 -4.67 -23.88
CA TYR A 18 0.58 -3.68 -22.82
C TYR A 18 -0.64 -2.78 -22.54
N ILE A 19 -1.34 -2.33 -23.58
CA ILE A 19 -2.50 -1.45 -23.44
C ILE A 19 -3.67 -2.18 -22.76
N GLU A 20 -3.95 -3.41 -23.16
CA GLU A 20 -5.02 -4.21 -22.54
C GLU A 20 -4.72 -4.51 -21.08
N ARG A 21 -3.49 -4.91 -20.75
CA ARG A 21 -3.09 -5.13 -19.35
C ARG A 21 -3.18 -3.86 -18.52
N LEU A 22 -2.79 -2.71 -19.09
CA LEU A 22 -2.92 -1.42 -18.42
C LEU A 22 -4.39 -1.06 -18.17
N GLN A 23 -5.26 -1.30 -19.15
CA GLN A 23 -6.71 -1.10 -18.98
C GLN A 23 -7.27 -1.99 -17.88
N VAL A 24 -6.91 -3.28 -17.85
CA VAL A 24 -7.34 -4.21 -16.80
C VAL A 24 -6.85 -3.74 -15.43
N SER A 25 -5.60 -3.27 -15.32
CA SER A 25 -5.05 -2.75 -14.04
C SER A 25 -5.78 -1.53 -13.49
N GLY A 26 -6.48 -0.77 -14.35
CA GLY A 26 -7.30 0.37 -13.95
C GLY A 26 -8.69 -0.01 -13.44
N LEU A 27 -9.12 -1.26 -13.60
CA LEU A 27 -10.42 -1.72 -13.12
C LEU A 27 -10.37 -1.90 -11.59
N GLN A 28 -11.35 -1.32 -10.89
CA GLN A 28 -11.42 -1.42 -9.42
C GLN A 28 -12.09 -2.72 -8.95
N ALA A 29 -12.99 -3.29 -9.75
CA ALA A 29 -13.73 -4.51 -9.43
C ALA A 29 -13.17 -5.70 -10.24
N ILE A 30 -11.95 -6.11 -9.92
CA ILE A 30 -11.32 -7.33 -10.45
C ILE A 30 -10.97 -8.28 -9.32
N ASP A 31 -10.92 -9.56 -9.64
CA ASP A 31 -10.69 -10.61 -8.67
C ASP A 31 -9.23 -10.68 -8.22
N ALA A 32 -9.02 -11.34 -7.08
CA ALA A 32 -7.71 -11.52 -6.48
C ALA A 32 -6.72 -12.18 -7.45
N GLU A 33 -7.15 -13.19 -8.22
CA GLU A 33 -6.30 -13.86 -9.20
C GLU A 33 -5.79 -12.91 -10.29
N VAL A 34 -6.64 -11.99 -10.78
CA VAL A 34 -6.27 -10.98 -11.78
C VAL A 34 -5.25 -10.01 -11.18
N LEU A 35 -5.47 -9.57 -9.94
CA LEU A 35 -4.54 -8.69 -9.23
C LEU A 35 -3.17 -9.34 -9.05
N GLU A 36 -3.11 -10.63 -8.68
CA GLU A 36 -1.85 -11.35 -8.53
C GLU A 36 -1.07 -11.43 -9.84
N VAL A 37 -1.75 -11.71 -10.95
CA VAL A 37 -1.15 -11.70 -12.29
C VAL A 37 -0.56 -10.33 -12.62
N LEU A 38 -1.31 -9.25 -12.40
CA LEU A 38 -0.86 -7.91 -12.73
C LEU A 38 0.24 -7.38 -11.80
N LEU A 39 0.27 -7.77 -10.53
CA LEU A 39 1.37 -7.44 -9.61
C LEU A 39 2.67 -8.17 -9.98
N ALA A 40 2.56 -9.32 -10.64
CA ALA A 40 3.68 -10.06 -11.21
C ALA A 40 4.08 -9.56 -12.62
N ASP A 41 3.40 -8.57 -13.20
CA ASP A 41 3.66 -8.10 -14.56
C ASP A 41 5.11 -7.58 -14.72
N PRO A 42 5.82 -7.97 -15.78
CA PRO A 42 7.19 -7.50 -16.00
C PRO A 42 7.29 -5.98 -16.19
N ASP A 43 6.25 -5.29 -16.69
CA ASP A 43 6.27 -3.84 -16.88
C ASP A 43 5.91 -3.11 -15.56
N PRO A 44 6.82 -2.29 -15.00
CA PRO A 44 6.58 -1.59 -13.74
C PRO A 44 5.38 -0.62 -13.75
N ARG A 45 4.95 -0.14 -14.93
CA ARG A 45 3.81 0.76 -15.05
C ARG A 45 2.50 0.02 -14.76
N ILE A 46 2.40 -1.24 -15.16
CA ILE A 46 1.24 -2.10 -14.87
C ILE A 46 1.16 -2.37 -13.37
N VAL A 47 2.28 -2.71 -12.74
CA VAL A 47 2.33 -2.94 -11.28
C VAL A 47 1.92 -1.69 -10.51
N ARG A 48 2.45 -0.51 -10.89
CA ARG A 48 2.11 0.77 -10.24
C ARG A 48 0.64 1.14 -10.41
N ALA A 49 0.06 0.88 -11.59
CA ALA A 49 -1.36 1.10 -11.83
C ALA A 49 -2.22 0.14 -10.99
N THR A 50 -1.81 -1.14 -10.90
CA THR A 50 -2.48 -2.16 -10.07
C THR A 50 -2.46 -1.80 -8.59
N LEU A 51 -1.38 -1.20 -8.10
CA LEU A 51 -1.29 -0.66 -6.73
C LEU A 51 -2.22 0.53 -6.48
N GLN A 52 -2.99 1.02 -7.45
CA GLN A 52 -4.09 1.97 -7.18
C GLN A 52 -5.41 1.25 -6.88
N ASN A 53 -5.46 -0.08 -6.97
CA ASN A 53 -6.65 -0.85 -6.69
C ASN A 53 -6.77 -1.16 -5.19
N THR A 54 -7.83 -0.64 -4.57
CA THR A 54 -8.10 -0.79 -3.12
C THR A 54 -8.38 -2.24 -2.67
N ARG A 55 -8.56 -3.18 -3.59
CA ARG A 55 -8.72 -4.62 -3.33
C ARG A 55 -7.38 -5.35 -3.24
N VAL A 56 -6.25 -4.71 -3.57
CA VAL A 56 -4.92 -5.28 -3.31
C VAL A 56 -4.77 -5.49 -1.81
N THR A 57 -4.58 -6.74 -1.42
CA THR A 57 -4.58 -7.15 -0.01
C THR A 57 -3.23 -6.92 0.65
N THR A 58 -3.23 -6.92 1.98
CA THR A 58 -1.99 -6.89 2.78
C THR A 58 -1.02 -8.02 2.40
N GLU A 59 -1.52 -9.24 2.17
CA GLU A 59 -0.68 -10.38 1.78
C GLU A 59 -0.05 -10.19 0.39
N MET A 60 -0.81 -9.65 -0.56
CA MET A 60 -0.27 -9.30 -1.89
C MET A 60 0.85 -8.25 -1.79
N LEU A 61 0.70 -7.23 -0.95
CA LEU A 61 1.72 -6.21 -0.74
C LEU A 61 2.98 -6.78 -0.08
N ARG A 62 2.82 -7.65 0.92
CA ARG A 62 3.95 -8.37 1.55
C ARG A 62 4.68 -9.22 0.53
N HIS A 63 3.93 -9.97 -0.28
CA HIS A 63 4.50 -10.80 -1.33
C HIS A 63 5.28 -9.94 -2.31
N LEU A 64 4.67 -8.87 -2.85
CA LEU A 64 5.28 -7.95 -3.80
C LEU A 64 6.58 -7.35 -3.27
N ALA A 65 6.56 -6.78 -2.05
CA ALA A 65 7.75 -6.15 -1.46
C ALA A 65 8.90 -7.14 -1.26
N ARG A 66 8.58 -8.40 -0.95
CA ARG A 66 9.57 -9.47 -0.79
C ARG A 66 10.15 -9.95 -2.11
N THR A 67 9.33 -10.11 -3.15
CA THR A 67 9.78 -10.67 -4.44
C THR A 67 10.30 -9.60 -5.39
N ARG A 68 9.90 -8.35 -5.21
CA ARG A 68 10.23 -7.20 -6.07
C ARG A 68 10.50 -5.96 -5.21
N PRO A 69 11.68 -5.86 -4.57
CA PRO A 69 12.02 -4.79 -3.63
C PRO A 69 11.84 -3.37 -4.19
N GLU A 70 11.93 -3.21 -5.51
CA GLU A 70 11.70 -1.93 -6.20
C GLU A 70 10.27 -1.37 -6.05
N PHE A 71 9.30 -2.18 -5.61
CA PHE A 71 7.94 -1.75 -5.29
C PHE A 71 7.66 -1.60 -3.80
N THR A 72 8.66 -1.74 -2.93
CA THR A 72 8.48 -1.59 -1.47
C THR A 72 7.91 -0.23 -1.10
N GLU A 73 8.46 0.86 -1.65
CA GLU A 73 7.97 2.23 -1.40
C GLU A 73 6.53 2.44 -1.92
N PRO A 74 6.18 2.11 -3.18
CA PRO A 74 4.80 2.12 -3.64
C PRO A 74 3.85 1.28 -2.77
N ALA A 75 4.28 0.09 -2.32
CA ALA A 75 3.48 -0.78 -1.48
C ALA A 75 3.26 -0.20 -0.07
N ALA A 76 4.26 0.49 0.49
CA ALA A 76 4.17 1.18 1.78
C ALA A 76 3.13 2.31 1.78
N ARG A 77 2.89 2.92 0.62
CA ARG A 77 1.88 3.99 0.42
C ARG A 77 0.47 3.46 0.19
N HIS A 78 0.30 2.15 0.02
CA HIS A 78 -1.00 1.57 -0.28
C HIS A 78 -1.99 1.71 0.88
N VAL A 79 -3.29 1.84 0.57
CA VAL A 79 -4.35 1.93 1.59
C VAL A 79 -4.43 0.69 2.50
N ASN A 80 -4.00 -0.47 2.01
CA ASN A 80 -3.95 -1.72 2.78
C ASN A 80 -2.52 -2.11 3.20
N ALA A 81 -1.57 -1.18 3.16
CA ALA A 81 -0.20 -1.42 3.58
C ALA A 81 -0.18 -1.89 5.05
N PRO A 82 0.49 -2.99 5.37
CA PRO A 82 0.68 -3.40 6.76
C PRO A 82 1.68 -2.47 7.47
N PRO A 83 1.68 -2.43 8.82
CA PRO A 83 2.51 -1.52 9.60
C PRO A 83 4.00 -1.63 9.31
N GLU A 84 4.50 -2.84 9.10
CA GLU A 84 5.91 -3.07 8.77
C GLU A 84 6.32 -2.45 7.42
N LEU A 85 5.40 -2.34 6.46
CA LEU A 85 5.66 -1.63 5.20
C LEU A 85 5.44 -0.12 5.37
N MET A 86 4.33 0.29 6.01
CA MET A 86 4.08 1.72 6.30
C MET A 86 5.24 2.37 7.06
N GLY A 87 5.87 1.61 7.96
CA GLY A 87 7.02 2.03 8.76
C GLY A 87 8.21 2.52 7.94
N ILE A 88 8.35 2.08 6.68
CA ILE A 88 9.47 2.40 5.80
C ILE A 88 9.31 3.78 5.15
N ASP A 89 8.07 4.22 4.91
CA ASP A 89 7.85 5.49 4.23
C ASP A 89 8.13 6.70 5.13
N ILE A 90 8.33 7.84 4.50
CA ILE A 90 8.50 9.12 5.19
C ILE A 90 7.15 9.57 5.72
N ILE A 91 7.14 10.03 6.96
CA ILE A 91 5.94 10.41 7.69
C ILE A 91 5.07 11.47 6.94
N TRP A 92 5.63 12.36 6.11
CA TRP A 92 4.85 13.36 5.32
C TRP A 92 4.06 12.81 4.15
N HIS A 93 4.37 11.60 3.69
CA HIS A 93 3.59 10.96 2.63
C HIS A 93 2.32 10.32 3.17
N LEU A 94 2.20 10.16 4.49
CA LEU A 94 1.01 9.65 5.14
C LEU A 94 0.01 10.78 5.41
N GLY A 95 -1.23 10.61 4.97
CA GLY A 95 -2.35 11.43 5.43
C GLY A 95 -2.82 11.03 6.83
N ALA A 96 -3.71 11.83 7.43
CA ALA A 96 -4.28 11.57 8.76
C ALA A 96 -4.94 10.18 8.88
N GLU A 97 -5.57 9.68 7.81
CA GLU A 97 -6.15 8.34 7.77
C GLU A 97 -5.10 7.23 7.87
N SER A 98 -3.93 7.42 7.26
CA SER A 98 -2.83 6.46 7.35
C SER A 98 -2.22 6.45 8.76
N VAL A 99 -2.11 7.61 9.40
CA VAL A 99 -1.66 7.72 10.82
C VAL A 99 -2.61 6.98 11.76
N ASP A 100 -3.92 7.18 11.57
CA ASP A 100 -4.94 6.49 12.37
C ASP A 100 -4.92 4.97 12.14
N ARG A 101 -4.83 4.54 10.87
CA ARG A 101 -4.73 3.11 10.52
C ARG A 101 -3.47 2.47 11.11
N PHE A 102 -2.32 3.13 11.02
CA PHE A 102 -1.08 2.66 11.60
C PHE A 102 -1.21 2.46 13.12
N SER A 103 -1.79 3.46 13.81
CA SER A 103 -2.04 3.40 15.26
C SER A 103 -2.94 2.22 15.64
N ARG A 104 -4.03 2.01 14.88
CA ARG A 104 -4.95 0.88 15.10
C ARG A 104 -4.26 -0.47 14.90
N HIS A 105 -3.47 -0.62 13.86
CA HIS A 105 -2.74 -1.87 13.63
C HIS A 105 -1.68 -2.16 14.70
N LYS A 106 -1.07 -1.12 15.27
CA LYS A 106 -0.14 -1.26 16.40
C LYS A 106 -0.85 -1.51 17.74
N ALA A 107 -2.18 -1.56 17.76
CA ALA A 107 -2.99 -1.62 18.97
C ALA A 107 -2.62 -0.50 19.97
N ALA A 108 -2.35 0.70 19.45
CA ALA A 108 -1.93 1.85 20.22
C ALA A 108 -2.93 2.20 21.32
N THR A 109 -2.43 2.52 22.52
CA THR A 109 -3.25 3.18 23.54
C THR A 109 -3.63 4.59 23.09
N GLU A 110 -4.62 5.21 23.74
CA GLU A 110 -4.96 6.61 23.45
C GLU A 110 -3.77 7.55 23.69
N ALA A 111 -2.95 7.28 24.71
CA ALA A 111 -1.74 8.04 25.00
C ALA A 111 -0.71 7.92 23.87
N GLN A 112 -0.45 6.70 23.40
CA GLN A 112 0.46 6.45 22.27
C GLN A 112 -0.05 7.07 20.98
N ARG A 113 -1.37 6.98 20.71
CA ARG A 113 -2.00 7.62 19.55
C ARG A 113 -1.87 9.15 19.61
N ALA A 114 -2.09 9.75 20.78
CA ALA A 114 -1.94 11.19 20.98
C ALA A 114 -0.48 11.65 20.80
N ALA A 115 0.49 10.90 21.34
CA ALA A 115 1.91 11.16 21.15
C ALA A 115 2.31 11.03 19.67
N PHE A 116 1.84 9.98 18.99
CA PHE A 116 2.14 9.76 17.58
C PHE A 116 1.58 10.87 16.68
N ILE A 117 0.34 11.32 16.92
CA ILE A 117 -0.25 12.45 16.19
C ILE A 117 0.53 13.75 16.43
N ARG A 118 0.99 13.98 17.67
CA ARG A 118 1.83 15.16 18.00
C ARG A 118 3.16 15.13 17.24
N GLU A 119 3.88 14.01 17.30
CA GLU A 119 5.17 13.85 16.62
C GLU A 119 5.01 13.92 15.09
N TYR A 120 3.94 13.31 14.55
CA TYR A 120 3.54 13.47 13.16
C TYR A 120 3.36 14.95 12.79
N ARG A 121 2.63 15.76 13.57
CA ARG A 121 2.45 17.19 13.21
C ARG A 121 3.76 17.97 13.26
N GLN A 122 4.53 17.78 14.34
CA GLN A 122 5.77 18.53 14.56
C GLN A 122 6.82 18.24 13.49
N ALA A 123 6.97 16.98 13.13
CA ALA A 123 7.97 16.65 12.13
C ALA A 123 7.58 17.29 10.77
N GLY A 124 6.28 17.61 10.56
CA GLY A 124 5.73 18.00 9.26
C GLY A 124 5.82 19.44 8.94
N GLU A 125 5.53 20.23 9.95
CA GLU A 125 5.90 21.64 10.00
C GLU A 125 7.41 21.83 9.77
N ARG A 126 8.23 20.83 10.13
CA ARG A 126 9.69 20.89 10.05
C ARG A 126 10.27 20.14 8.85
N HIS A 127 9.45 19.53 8.00
CA HIS A 127 9.87 18.70 6.87
C HIS A 127 10.97 17.68 7.22
N LEU A 128 10.89 17.07 8.41
CA LEU A 128 11.92 16.12 8.84
C LEU A 128 11.83 14.83 8.01
N HIS A 129 12.95 14.40 7.43
CA HIS A 129 13.06 13.10 6.78
C HIS A 129 13.14 11.98 7.82
N ARG A 130 12.01 11.71 8.50
CA ARG A 130 11.86 10.60 9.46
C ARG A 130 10.92 9.56 8.90
N SER A 131 11.27 8.29 9.12
CA SER A 131 10.38 7.20 8.79
C SER A 131 9.19 7.19 9.76
N VAL A 132 8.09 6.58 9.34
CA VAL A 132 6.92 6.37 10.20
C VAL A 132 7.30 5.55 11.44
N ALA A 133 8.19 4.57 11.27
CA ALA A 133 8.70 3.76 12.37
C ALA A 133 9.50 4.58 13.41
N ASP A 134 10.31 5.55 12.97
CA ASP A 134 11.08 6.41 13.89
C ASP A 134 10.16 7.26 14.76
N VAL A 135 9.16 7.89 14.13
CA VAL A 135 8.16 8.73 14.80
C VAL A 135 7.32 7.90 15.77
N TRP A 136 6.93 6.70 15.36
CA TRP A 136 6.24 5.75 16.24
C TRP A 136 7.07 5.34 17.46
N SER A 137 8.37 5.09 17.28
CA SER A 137 9.26 4.66 18.38
C SER A 137 9.43 5.72 19.48
N ILE A 138 9.17 6.98 19.17
CA ILE A 138 9.12 8.08 20.15
C ILE A 138 7.81 8.00 20.92
N ALA A 139 6.69 7.89 20.20
CA ALA A 139 5.36 7.77 20.78
C ALA A 139 5.22 6.56 21.73
N GLU A 140 5.82 5.42 21.39
CA GLU A 140 5.85 4.21 22.24
C GLU A 140 6.57 4.41 23.57
N ARG A 141 7.53 5.34 23.65
CA ARG A 141 8.28 5.61 24.90
C ARG A 141 7.56 6.61 25.80
N GLU A 142 6.66 7.41 25.23
CA GLU A 142 5.99 8.52 25.90
C GLU A 142 4.59 8.18 26.42
N GLY A 143 3.99 7.07 25.99
CA GLY A 143 2.63 6.65 26.36
C GLY A 143 2.54 5.19 26.76
#